data_AF-A0ABD3N6F3-F1
#
_entry.id   AF-A0ABD3N6F3-F1
#
_cell.length_a   1.000
_cell.length_b   1.000
_cell.length_c   1.000
_cell.angle_alpha   90.00
_cell.angle_beta   90.00
_cell.angle_gamma   90.00
#
_symmetry.space_group_name_H-M   'P 1'
#
loop_
_entity.id
_entity.type
_entity.pdbx_description
1 polymer ?
#
loop_
_entity_poly.entity_id
_entity_poly.type
_entity_poly.pdbx_seq_one_letter_code
_entity_poly.pdbx_strand_id
1 'polypeptide(L)'
;MTATLVLLLLACALTPALSFHPFFCRKLRLVDSTHKTSSHYLSASIKWDMLIDEDEDEGLHFNGHPGPRDMKYNLLNIKRQRENFESIKAVSGKELINDVYARDSDTDVYWYVGKVARVSDVSIENAIARQWPMIEEHSVRLRPAELYPKWGTLELWAAPGDSEMDVAYCKPEIVFVQMFRDSKNSSEIRNKEVGFAGELYENGEEGFRTTRTADGKAVREIQSSVVQQQPTDKELDDMMEMLNSKVVMGSDE
;
A
#
# COMPACT_ATOMS: atom_id res chain seq x y z
N MET A 1 -6.85 -23.65 -58.57
CA MET A 1 -5.82 -22.71 -59.07
C MET A 1 -5.37 -21.86 -57.90
N THR A 2 -4.08 -21.96 -57.61
CA THR A 2 -3.37 -21.51 -56.40
C THR A 2 -2.68 -20.17 -56.61
N ALA A 3 -2.78 -19.26 -55.64
CA ALA A 3 -1.82 -18.18 -55.34
C ALA A 3 -2.23 -17.64 -53.96
N THR A 4 -1.57 -17.89 -52.83
CA THR A 4 -0.15 -17.79 -52.46
C THR A 4 0.43 -16.41 -52.77
N LEU A 5 0.19 -15.46 -51.87
CA LEU A 5 1.00 -14.24 -51.76
C LEU A 5 1.72 -14.25 -50.41
N VAL A 6 3.01 -14.53 -50.49
CA VAL A 6 4.03 -14.39 -49.43
C VAL A 6 4.83 -13.14 -49.78
N LEU A 7 4.96 -12.21 -48.84
CA LEU A 7 5.96 -11.14 -48.82
C LEU A 7 6.35 -10.95 -47.34
N LEU A 8 7.50 -11.41 -46.83
CA LEU A 8 8.87 -10.83 -46.92
C LEU A 8 8.87 -9.32 -46.67
N LEU A 9 9.71 -8.66 -45.85
CA LEU A 9 10.95 -8.95 -45.09
C LEU A 9 11.11 -7.72 -44.15
N LEU A 10 11.52 -7.88 -42.89
CA LEU A 10 12.88 -7.59 -42.40
C LEU A 10 13.26 -6.09 -42.39
N ALA A 11 13.27 -5.48 -41.20
CA ALA A 11 14.18 -4.36 -40.92
C ALA A 11 14.52 -4.29 -39.42
N CYS A 12 15.77 -4.67 -39.14
CA CYS A 12 16.73 -3.98 -38.29
C CYS A 12 16.51 -3.94 -36.78
N ALA A 13 17.22 -4.87 -36.13
CA ALA A 13 17.87 -4.67 -34.85
C ALA A 13 18.72 -3.39 -34.84
N LEU A 14 18.57 -2.57 -33.80
CA LEU A 14 19.59 -1.65 -33.29
C LEU A 14 19.39 -1.52 -31.78
N THR A 15 20.11 -2.36 -31.04
CA THR A 15 20.40 -2.22 -29.63
C THR A 15 21.42 -1.10 -29.42
N PRO A 16 21.18 -0.14 -28.52
CA PRO A 16 22.27 0.57 -27.85
C PRO A 16 22.69 -0.22 -26.61
N ALA A 17 23.87 -0.84 -26.70
CA ALA A 17 24.64 -1.28 -25.56
C ALA A 17 25.00 -0.06 -24.70
N LEU A 18 24.32 0.14 -23.58
CA LEU A 18 24.75 1.06 -22.53
C LEU A 18 25.56 0.28 -21.49
N SER A 19 26.87 0.29 -21.76
CA SER A 19 27.97 0.42 -20.81
C SER A 19 27.66 0.13 -19.34
N PHE A 20 28.18 -1.02 -18.91
CA PHE A 20 28.64 -1.28 -17.55
C PHE A 20 29.42 -0.09 -16.97
N HIS A 21 28.95 0.45 -15.84
CA HIS A 21 29.78 1.22 -14.92
C HIS A 21 30.27 0.29 -13.80
N PRO A 22 31.58 0.00 -13.70
CA PRO A 22 32.15 -0.58 -12.50
C PRO A 22 32.25 0.54 -11.45
N PHE A 23 31.33 0.54 -10.48
CA PHE A 23 31.52 1.34 -9.27
C PHE A 23 32.67 0.76 -8.45
N PHE A 24 33.85 1.33 -8.71
CA PHE A 24 34.82 1.79 -7.71
C PHE A 24 34.87 0.99 -6.40
N CYS A 25 35.68 -0.07 -6.41
CA CYS A 25 36.23 -0.68 -5.21
C CYS A 25 37.17 0.33 -4.54
N ARG A 26 36.66 1.11 -3.58
CA ARG A 26 37.50 1.93 -2.70
C ARG A 26 38.20 1.01 -1.71
N LYS A 27 39.48 0.78 -2.00
CA LYS A 27 40.51 0.20 -1.15
C LYS A 27 40.60 1.02 0.16
N LEU A 28 39.91 0.58 1.20
CA LEU A 28 40.08 1.13 2.55
C LEU A 28 41.46 0.72 3.05
N ARG A 29 42.26 1.73 3.42
CA ARG A 29 43.58 1.56 4.01
C ARG A 29 43.43 0.91 5.38
N LEU A 30 44.15 -0.19 5.54
CA LEU A 30 44.57 -0.72 6.84
C LEU A 30 45.31 0.41 7.58
N VAL A 31 44.82 0.80 8.75
CA VAL A 31 45.61 1.55 9.73
C VAL A 31 45.84 0.59 10.88
N ASP A 32 47.06 0.06 10.93
CA ASP A 32 47.57 -0.64 12.10
C ASP A 32 47.70 0.36 13.25
N SER A 33 46.90 0.21 14.29
CA SER A 33 47.15 0.83 15.59
C SER A 33 47.33 -0.27 16.62
N THR A 34 48.61 -0.53 16.91
CA THR A 34 49.07 -1.44 17.95
C THR A 34 48.96 -0.74 19.29
N HIS A 35 47.88 -0.99 20.03
CA HIS A 35 47.84 -0.78 21.47
C HIS A 35 47.73 -2.12 22.20
N LYS A 36 48.90 -2.62 22.62
CA LYS A 36 49.02 -3.61 23.68
C LYS A 36 48.74 -2.93 25.01
N THR A 37 47.57 -3.20 25.58
CA THR A 37 47.36 -3.12 27.03
C THR A 37 46.73 -4.42 27.49
N SER A 38 47.60 -5.30 27.98
CA SER A 38 47.28 -6.40 28.86
C SER A 38 46.70 -5.83 30.16
N SER A 39 45.52 -6.29 30.57
CA SER A 39 45.22 -6.49 32.00
C SER A 39 43.87 -7.19 32.18
N HIS A 40 43.97 -8.49 32.46
CA HIS A 40 43.26 -9.22 33.51
C HIS A 40 41.77 -8.98 33.77
N TYR A 41 41.02 -10.07 33.57
CA TYR A 41 39.87 -10.54 34.36
C TYR A 41 38.91 -9.49 34.89
N LEU A 42 37.74 -9.39 34.28
CA LEU A 42 36.46 -9.64 34.95
C LEU A 42 35.46 -10.06 33.88
N SER A 43 35.07 -11.33 33.95
CA SER A 43 33.92 -11.93 33.26
C SER A 43 32.64 -11.25 33.77
N ALA A 44 32.35 -10.06 33.26
CA ALA A 44 31.04 -9.47 33.37
C ALA A 44 30.14 -10.19 32.37
N SER A 45 29.20 -10.96 32.91
CA SER A 45 28.09 -11.61 32.23
C SER A 45 27.32 -10.62 31.35
N ILE A 46 27.75 -10.45 30.10
CA ILE A 46 27.04 -9.66 29.11
C ILE A 46 25.82 -10.47 28.68
N LYS A 47 24.75 -10.24 29.44
CA LYS A 47 23.33 -10.21 29.03
C LYS A 47 22.94 -11.15 27.88
N TRP A 48 23.09 -12.45 28.12
CA TRP A 48 22.10 -13.41 27.61
C TRP A 48 20.79 -13.33 28.42
N ASP A 49 20.80 -12.69 29.59
CA ASP A 49 19.65 -12.36 30.47
C ASP A 49 18.79 -11.16 30.00
N MET A 50 18.95 -10.69 28.76
CA MET A 50 17.92 -9.85 28.11
C MET A 50 17.26 -10.59 26.96
N LEU A 51 17.18 -11.93 27.06
CA LEU A 51 16.00 -12.62 26.58
C LEU A 51 14.85 -12.10 27.45
N ILE A 52 14.22 -11.03 26.99
CA ILE A 52 12.85 -10.72 27.39
C ILE A 52 12.11 -11.98 27.00
N ASP A 53 11.68 -12.78 27.98
CA ASP A 53 10.83 -13.92 27.76
C ASP A 53 9.64 -13.41 26.93
N GLU A 54 9.58 -13.77 25.65
CA GLU A 54 8.50 -13.44 24.71
C GLU A 54 7.17 -14.13 25.12
N ASP A 55 7.12 -14.68 26.32
CA ASP A 55 6.13 -15.62 26.83
C ASP A 55 5.07 -14.92 27.70
N GLU A 56 5.25 -13.65 28.10
CA GLU A 56 4.29 -12.91 28.95
C GLU A 56 3.23 -12.09 28.19
N ASP A 57 3.37 -11.89 26.87
CA ASP A 57 2.35 -11.22 26.03
C ASP A 57 1.29 -12.20 25.47
N GLU A 58 1.24 -13.44 25.97
CA GLU A 58 0.31 -14.50 25.56
C GLU A 58 -1.17 -14.27 25.99
N GLY A 59 -1.48 -13.17 26.68
CA GLY A 59 -2.80 -12.92 27.29
C GLY A 59 -3.93 -12.48 26.34
N LEU A 60 -3.61 -12.09 25.10
CA LEU A 60 -4.61 -11.70 24.09
C LEU A 60 -4.38 -12.49 22.80
N HIS A 61 -4.30 -13.82 22.94
CA HIS A 61 -4.42 -14.73 21.82
C HIS A 61 -5.79 -14.57 21.16
N PHE A 62 -5.86 -13.65 20.21
CA PHE A 62 -6.96 -13.53 19.29
C PHE A 62 -7.05 -14.86 18.54
N ASN A 63 -8.21 -15.52 18.55
CA ASN A 63 -8.48 -16.84 17.93
C ASN A 63 -8.40 -16.80 16.39
N GLY A 64 -7.37 -16.18 15.83
CA GLY A 64 -7.15 -16.09 14.40
C GLY A 64 -6.71 -17.43 13.82
N HIS A 65 -6.95 -17.59 12.52
CA HIS A 65 -6.44 -18.74 11.78
C HIS A 65 -4.91 -18.85 11.90
N PRO A 66 -4.37 -20.08 11.91
CA PRO A 66 -2.93 -20.30 12.00
C PRO A 66 -2.22 -19.67 10.80
N GLY A 67 -1.67 -18.47 11.02
CA GLY A 67 -0.85 -17.75 10.05
C GLY A 67 0.65 -17.97 10.31
N PRO A 68 1.50 -17.72 9.31
CA PRO A 68 2.95 -17.72 9.50
C PRO A 68 3.37 -16.75 10.60
N ARG A 69 4.32 -17.15 11.46
CA ARG A 69 4.72 -16.38 12.66
C ARG A 69 5.15 -14.95 12.34
N ASP A 70 5.76 -14.74 11.18
CA ASP A 70 6.26 -13.46 10.69
C ASP A 70 5.19 -12.54 10.07
N MET A 71 3.95 -13.04 9.93
CA MET A 71 2.79 -12.29 9.46
C MET A 71 1.68 -12.17 10.53
N LYS A 72 2.00 -12.50 11.79
CA LYS A 72 1.14 -12.15 12.91
C LYS A 72 1.12 -10.63 13.11
N TYR A 73 -0.02 -10.09 13.51
CA TYR A 73 -0.16 -8.67 13.82
C TYR A 73 0.49 -8.34 15.16
N ASN A 74 1.78 -8.02 15.13
CA ASN A 74 2.50 -7.48 16.27
C ASN A 74 3.35 -6.29 15.80
N LEU A 75 3.72 -5.42 16.73
CA LEU A 75 4.39 -4.15 16.40
C LEU A 75 5.72 -4.37 15.65
N LEU A 76 6.45 -5.43 15.99
CA LEU A 76 7.71 -5.79 15.33
C LEU A 76 7.50 -6.17 13.86
N ASN A 77 6.53 -7.04 13.59
CA ASN A 77 6.19 -7.47 12.24
C ASN A 77 5.62 -6.33 11.41
N ILE A 78 4.75 -5.48 11.99
CA ILE A 78 4.18 -4.31 11.31
C ILE A 78 5.31 -3.36 10.89
N LYS A 79 6.23 -3.04 11.80
CA LYS A 79 7.38 -2.18 11.50
C LYS A 79 8.24 -2.79 10.38
N ARG A 80 8.53 -4.08 10.45
CA ARG A 80 9.28 -4.81 9.41
C ARG A 80 8.57 -4.78 8.06
N GLN A 81 7.26 -5.02 8.02
CA GLN A 81 6.50 -4.97 6.76
C GLN A 81 6.46 -3.57 6.16
N ARG A 82 6.38 -2.53 7.00
CA ARG A 82 6.48 -1.14 6.56
C ARG A 82 7.86 -0.81 5.98
N GLU A 83 8.94 -1.28 6.62
CA GLU A 83 10.32 -1.12 6.10
C GLU A 83 10.52 -1.85 4.76
N ASN A 84 9.98 -3.07 4.63
CA ASN A 84 9.99 -3.81 3.37
C ASN A 84 9.20 -3.05 2.29
N PHE A 85 8.03 -2.51 2.65
CA PHE A 85 7.20 -1.73 1.73
C PHE A 85 7.97 -0.55 1.16
N GLU A 86 8.58 0.27 2.01
CA GLU A 86 9.37 1.43 1.57
C GLU A 86 10.58 1.00 0.73
N SER A 87 11.25 -0.09 1.11
CA SER A 87 12.38 -0.64 0.35
C SER A 87 11.98 -1.09 -1.05
N ILE A 88 10.84 -1.79 -1.18
CA ILE A 88 10.32 -2.26 -2.47
C ILE A 88 9.86 -1.06 -3.31
N LYS A 89 9.13 -0.11 -2.70
CA LYS A 89 8.67 1.12 -3.36
C LYS A 89 9.83 1.94 -3.92
N ALA A 90 10.92 2.07 -3.16
CA ALA A 90 12.11 2.80 -3.59
C ALA A 90 12.81 2.18 -4.81
N VAL A 91 12.76 0.85 -4.96
CA VAL A 91 13.42 0.13 -6.06
C VAL A 91 12.51 -0.04 -7.28
N SER A 92 11.27 -0.46 -7.06
CA SER A 92 10.33 -0.86 -8.10
C SER A 92 9.42 0.26 -8.60
N GLY A 93 9.32 1.37 -7.85
CA GLY A 93 8.38 2.44 -8.14
C GLY A 93 6.93 2.06 -7.85
N LYS A 94 5.99 2.70 -8.57
CA LYS A 94 4.55 2.63 -8.29
C LYS A 94 3.85 1.40 -8.88
N GLU A 95 4.43 0.77 -9.89
CA GLU A 95 3.77 -0.31 -10.65
C GLU A 95 3.56 -1.59 -9.84
N LEU A 96 4.36 -1.81 -8.80
CA LEU A 96 4.29 -2.99 -7.94
C LEU A 96 3.66 -2.70 -6.58
N ILE A 97 2.88 -1.61 -6.50
CA ILE A 97 2.13 -1.21 -5.32
C ILE A 97 0.65 -1.32 -5.65
N ASN A 98 -0.11 -1.79 -4.68
CA ASN A 98 -1.54 -1.94 -4.79
C ASN A 98 -2.21 -1.45 -3.52
N ASP A 99 -3.29 -0.70 -3.69
CA ASP A 99 -4.13 -0.24 -2.60
C ASP A 99 -5.04 -1.39 -2.16
N VAL A 100 -5.24 -1.58 -0.86
CA VAL A 100 -6.01 -2.68 -0.29
C VAL A 100 -7.22 -2.16 0.46
N TYR A 101 -8.35 -2.79 0.17
CA TYR A 101 -9.65 -2.51 0.75
C TYR A 101 -10.20 -3.75 1.45
N ALA A 102 -10.89 -3.55 2.57
CA ALA A 102 -11.64 -4.58 3.26
C ALA A 102 -13.14 -4.33 3.13
N ARG A 103 -13.90 -5.41 3.00
CA ARG A 103 -15.34 -5.39 2.82
C ARG A 103 -16.00 -6.53 3.61
N ASP A 104 -17.19 -6.25 4.14
CA ASP A 104 -18.14 -7.27 4.59
C ASP A 104 -18.98 -7.74 3.40
N SER A 105 -19.14 -9.05 3.22
CA SER A 105 -19.87 -9.67 2.10
C SER A 105 -21.32 -9.19 2.00
N ASP A 106 -21.91 -8.79 3.12
CA ASP A 106 -23.32 -8.35 3.19
C ASP A 106 -23.52 -6.86 2.83
N THR A 107 -22.43 -6.12 2.61
CA THR A 107 -22.46 -4.67 2.37
C THR A 107 -21.76 -4.32 1.07
N ASP A 108 -22.06 -3.17 0.47
CA ASP A 108 -21.34 -2.67 -0.72
C ASP A 108 -20.29 -1.61 -0.35
N VAL A 109 -19.91 -1.55 0.93
CA VAL A 109 -18.98 -0.55 1.47
C VAL A 109 -17.58 -1.15 1.57
N TYR A 110 -16.63 -0.48 0.94
CA TYR A 110 -15.23 -0.85 0.93
C TYR A 110 -14.45 0.16 1.76
N TRP A 111 -13.77 -0.33 2.79
CA TRP A 111 -12.92 0.45 3.67
C TRP A 111 -11.49 0.37 3.20
N TYR A 112 -10.81 1.51 3.08
CA TYR A 112 -9.39 1.51 2.79
C TYR A 112 -8.59 1.11 4.02
N VAL A 113 -7.66 0.18 3.80
CA VAL A 113 -6.88 -0.49 4.86
C VAL A 113 -5.42 -0.11 4.79
N GLY A 114 -4.91 0.19 3.60
CA GLY A 114 -3.51 0.57 3.37
C GLY A 114 -3.01 0.09 2.01
N LYS A 115 -1.69 -0.11 1.91
CA LYS A 115 -1.02 -0.48 0.65
C LYS A 115 -0.17 -1.74 0.82
N VAL A 116 -0.12 -2.54 -0.23
CA VAL A 116 0.79 -3.69 -0.35
C VAL A 116 1.78 -3.44 -1.47
N ALA A 117 3.05 -3.75 -1.22
CA ALA A 117 4.11 -3.77 -2.21
C ALA A 117 4.64 -5.19 -2.40
N ARG A 118 5.11 -5.50 -3.61
CA ARG A 118 5.68 -6.81 -3.96
C ARG A 118 6.85 -6.67 -4.92
N VAL A 119 7.70 -7.70 -4.99
CA VAL A 119 8.68 -7.83 -6.07
C VAL A 119 8.02 -8.31 -7.37
N SER A 120 8.69 -8.13 -8.51
CA SER A 120 8.16 -8.44 -9.85
C SER A 120 7.71 -9.89 -10.01
N ASP A 121 8.44 -10.81 -9.37
CA ASP A 121 8.27 -12.26 -9.53
C ASP A 121 7.13 -12.83 -8.67
N VAL A 122 6.58 -12.01 -7.76
CA VAL A 122 5.47 -12.38 -6.89
C VAL A 122 4.19 -11.78 -7.43
N SER A 123 3.15 -12.57 -7.65
CA SER A 123 1.84 -12.05 -8.05
C SER A 123 1.13 -11.34 -6.89
N ILE A 124 0.21 -10.43 -7.20
CA ILE A 124 -0.54 -9.67 -6.18
C ILE A 124 -1.37 -10.60 -5.28
N GLU A 125 -1.99 -11.62 -5.86
CA GLU A 125 -2.83 -12.58 -5.15
C GLU A 125 -2.01 -13.35 -4.12
N ASN A 126 -0.81 -13.79 -4.50
CA ASN A 126 0.07 -14.49 -3.56
C ASN A 126 0.63 -13.53 -2.49
N ALA A 127 0.93 -12.28 -2.85
CA ALA A 127 1.41 -11.28 -1.89
C ALA A 127 0.37 -10.96 -0.81
N ILE A 128 -0.90 -10.80 -1.20
CA ILE A 128 -1.99 -10.54 -0.27
C ILE A 128 -2.33 -11.80 0.53
N ALA A 129 -2.42 -12.97 -0.10
CA ALA A 129 -2.62 -14.24 0.60
C ALA A 129 -1.54 -14.50 1.67
N ARG A 130 -0.26 -14.19 1.37
CA ARG A 130 0.84 -14.31 2.33
C ARG A 130 0.66 -13.42 3.56
N GLN A 131 0.16 -12.20 3.35
CA GLN A 131 0.00 -11.15 4.36
C GLN A 131 -1.40 -11.11 4.97
N TRP A 132 -2.30 -12.02 4.57
CA TRP A 132 -3.71 -12.00 4.92
C TRP A 132 -3.97 -11.85 6.43
N PRO A 133 -3.34 -12.62 7.33
CA PRO A 133 -3.63 -12.51 8.76
C PRO A 133 -3.34 -11.11 9.32
N MET A 134 -2.27 -10.48 8.84
CA MET A 134 -1.90 -9.13 9.25
C MET A 134 -2.88 -8.08 8.72
N ILE A 135 -3.23 -8.16 7.44
CA ILE A 135 -4.11 -7.18 6.80
C ILE A 135 -5.52 -7.28 7.39
N GLU A 136 -6.03 -8.50 7.58
CA GLU A 136 -7.34 -8.76 8.17
C GLU A 136 -7.42 -8.25 9.61
N GLU A 137 -6.42 -8.57 10.45
CA GLU A 137 -6.38 -8.07 11.83
C GLU A 137 -6.21 -6.54 11.89
N HIS A 138 -5.42 -5.97 10.97
CA HIS A 138 -5.29 -4.52 10.85
C HIS A 138 -6.65 -3.87 10.52
N SER A 139 -7.39 -4.45 9.58
CA SER A 139 -8.69 -3.95 9.15
C SER A 139 -9.69 -3.86 10.30
N VAL A 140 -9.80 -4.91 11.13
CA VAL A 140 -10.72 -4.92 12.28
C VAL A 140 -10.30 -3.99 13.40
N ARG A 141 -8.99 -3.75 13.57
CA ARG A 141 -8.48 -2.76 14.53
C ARG A 141 -8.67 -1.34 14.04
N LEU A 142 -8.59 -1.12 12.74
CA LEU A 142 -8.85 0.17 12.10
C LEU A 142 -10.32 0.53 12.24
N ARG A 143 -11.23 -0.44 12.07
CA ARG A 143 -12.70 -0.28 12.12
C ARG A 143 -13.37 -1.29 13.05
N PRO A 144 -13.26 -1.11 14.38
CA PRO A 144 -13.78 -2.08 15.33
C PRO A 144 -15.31 -2.15 15.34
N ALA A 145 -16.03 -1.06 15.01
CA ALA A 145 -17.49 -1.10 14.99
C ALA A 145 -18.04 -1.83 13.76
N GLU A 146 -17.42 -1.62 12.60
CA GLU A 146 -17.94 -2.11 11.32
C GLU A 146 -17.36 -3.47 10.92
N LEU A 147 -16.06 -3.69 11.12
CA LEU A 147 -15.36 -4.86 10.58
C LEU A 147 -15.10 -5.96 11.62
N TYR A 148 -14.95 -5.63 12.90
CA TYR A 148 -14.72 -6.62 13.96
C TYR A 148 -15.78 -7.73 14.03
N PRO A 149 -17.10 -7.44 13.92
CA PRO A 149 -18.12 -8.50 13.97
C PRO A 149 -18.00 -9.54 12.85
N LYS A 150 -17.28 -9.20 11.78
CA LYS A 150 -17.09 -10.00 10.56
C LYS A 150 -15.67 -10.54 10.42
N TRP A 151 -14.91 -10.54 11.51
CA TRP A 151 -13.56 -11.06 11.51
C TRP A 151 -13.52 -12.55 11.14
N GLY A 152 -12.58 -12.95 10.28
CA GLY A 152 -12.51 -14.29 9.71
C GLY A 152 -13.28 -14.44 8.40
N THR A 153 -14.30 -13.60 8.17
CA THR A 153 -15.14 -13.63 6.95
C THR A 153 -14.98 -12.40 6.07
N LEU A 154 -14.03 -11.50 6.40
CA LEU A 154 -13.77 -10.31 5.61
C LEU A 154 -13.25 -10.67 4.21
N GLU A 155 -13.71 -9.91 3.22
CA GLU A 155 -13.17 -9.96 1.87
C GLU A 155 -12.13 -8.87 1.69
N LEU A 156 -10.98 -9.23 1.13
CA LEU A 156 -9.96 -8.28 0.74
C LEU A 156 -10.04 -8.03 -0.76
N TRP A 157 -9.88 -6.78 -1.15
CA TRP A 157 -9.95 -6.31 -2.52
C TRP A 157 -8.74 -5.42 -2.81
N ALA A 158 -8.21 -5.51 -4.02
CA ALA A 158 -7.06 -4.72 -4.42
C ALA A 158 -7.39 -3.79 -5.59
N ALA A 159 -6.80 -2.60 -5.56
CA ALA A 159 -6.82 -1.63 -6.65
C ALA A 159 -5.39 -1.32 -7.10
N PRO A 160 -5.20 -0.65 -8.26
CA PRO A 160 -3.90 -0.09 -8.62
C PRO A 160 -3.35 0.81 -7.50
N GLY A 161 -2.03 0.88 -7.34
CA GLY A 161 -1.44 1.74 -6.31
C GLY A 161 -1.63 3.23 -6.60
N ASP A 162 -1.74 4.02 -5.53
CA ASP A 162 -1.95 5.48 -5.59
C ASP A 162 -3.26 5.87 -6.29
N SER A 163 -4.28 5.00 -6.19
CA SER A 163 -5.59 5.18 -6.82
C SER A 163 -6.63 5.76 -5.87
N GLU A 164 -6.29 6.10 -4.62
CA GLU A 164 -7.27 6.50 -3.60
C GLU A 164 -8.13 7.69 -4.03
N MET A 165 -7.49 8.73 -4.59
CA MET A 165 -8.20 9.89 -5.11
C MET A 165 -9.10 9.52 -6.29
N ASP A 166 -8.63 8.66 -7.18
CA ASP A 166 -9.39 8.19 -8.35
C ASP A 166 -10.60 7.33 -7.94
N VAL A 167 -10.42 6.52 -6.90
CA VAL A 167 -11.48 5.75 -6.26
C VAL A 167 -12.49 6.67 -5.58
N ALA A 168 -12.04 7.76 -4.95
CA ALA A 168 -12.91 8.76 -4.34
C ALA A 168 -13.81 9.47 -5.36
N TYR A 169 -13.27 9.71 -6.56
CA TYR A 169 -14.03 10.26 -7.69
C TYR A 169 -14.82 9.22 -8.48
N CYS A 170 -14.86 7.96 -8.02
CA CYS A 170 -15.58 6.88 -8.67
C CYS A 170 -15.20 6.69 -10.15
N LYS A 171 -13.91 6.85 -10.49
CA LYS A 171 -13.43 6.64 -11.87
C LYS A 171 -13.77 5.22 -12.36
N PRO A 172 -14.43 5.07 -13.52
CA PRO A 172 -14.89 3.77 -14.02
C PRO A 172 -13.74 2.86 -14.46
N GLU A 173 -12.56 3.41 -14.76
CA GLU A 173 -11.37 2.65 -15.17
C GLU A 173 -10.79 1.82 -14.02
N ILE A 174 -11.02 2.25 -12.78
CA ILE A 174 -10.53 1.54 -11.60
C ILE A 174 -11.52 0.45 -11.23
N VAL A 175 -11.14 -0.80 -11.45
CA VAL A 175 -11.91 -1.99 -11.05
C VAL A 175 -11.16 -2.70 -9.94
N PHE A 176 -11.87 -2.99 -8.85
CA PHE A 176 -11.27 -3.76 -7.77
C PHE A 176 -11.20 -5.24 -8.13
N VAL A 177 -10.11 -5.89 -7.73
CA VAL A 177 -9.92 -7.33 -7.91
C VAL A 177 -10.05 -7.99 -6.55
N GLN A 178 -10.97 -8.96 -6.44
CA GLN A 178 -11.15 -9.73 -5.20
C GLN A 178 -9.94 -10.61 -4.95
N MET A 179 -9.43 -10.58 -3.72
CA MET A 179 -8.31 -11.38 -3.28
C MET A 179 -8.80 -12.53 -2.42
N PHE A 180 -8.05 -13.63 -2.45
CA PHE A 180 -8.39 -14.84 -1.71
C PHE A 180 -7.34 -15.15 -0.65
N ARG A 181 -7.79 -15.67 0.50
CA ARG A 181 -6.94 -16.05 1.63
C ARG A 181 -5.92 -17.12 1.23
N ASP A 182 -6.36 -18.10 0.47
CA ASP A 182 -5.54 -19.22 0.02
C ASP A 182 -5.14 -19.03 -1.44
N SER A 183 -3.84 -19.13 -1.71
CA SER A 183 -3.30 -19.12 -3.07
C SER A 183 -2.16 -20.14 -3.18
N LYS A 184 -2.02 -20.75 -4.36
CA LYS A 184 -1.23 -21.98 -4.57
C LYS A 184 0.26 -21.87 -4.19
N ASN A 185 0.83 -20.67 -4.13
CA ASN A 185 2.25 -20.46 -3.82
C ASN A 185 2.46 -19.40 -2.73
N SER A 186 1.42 -19.03 -1.96
CA SER A 186 1.55 -17.96 -0.99
C SER A 186 2.53 -18.30 0.12
N SER A 187 2.63 -19.57 0.55
CA SER A 187 3.53 -20.01 1.62
C SER A 187 5.03 -19.96 1.27
N GLU A 188 5.37 -19.98 -0.01
CA GLU A 188 6.76 -19.97 -0.49
C GLU A 188 7.37 -18.56 -0.53
N ILE A 189 6.52 -17.52 -0.42
CA ILE A 189 6.95 -16.12 -0.46
C ILE A 189 7.72 -15.77 0.80
N ARG A 190 8.94 -15.26 0.60
CA ARG A 190 9.81 -14.79 1.66
C ARG A 190 9.30 -13.46 2.19
N ASN A 191 9.47 -13.23 3.49
CA ASN A 191 9.04 -12.00 4.15
C ASN A 191 9.51 -10.72 3.43
N LYS A 192 10.75 -10.69 2.94
CA LYS A 192 11.37 -9.54 2.27
C LYS A 192 10.89 -9.27 0.84
N GLU A 193 10.10 -10.17 0.25
CA GLU A 193 9.59 -10.04 -1.12
C GLU A 193 8.25 -9.29 -1.17
N VAL A 194 7.67 -9.04 -0.01
CA VAL A 194 6.42 -8.33 0.17
C VAL A 194 6.56 -7.31 1.30
N GLY A 195 5.72 -6.29 1.25
CA GLY A 195 5.59 -5.32 2.33
C GLY A 195 4.17 -4.81 2.42
N PHE A 196 3.78 -4.43 3.63
CA PHE A 196 2.47 -3.86 3.92
C PHE A 196 2.64 -2.57 4.70
N ALA A 197 2.03 -1.50 4.20
CA ALA A 197 1.90 -0.22 4.86
C ALA A 197 0.42 -0.02 5.21
N GLY A 198 0.05 -0.44 6.42
CA GLY A 198 -1.28 -0.21 6.98
C GLY A 198 -1.54 1.27 7.24
N GLU A 199 -2.79 1.66 7.02
CA GLU A 199 -3.31 3.00 7.23
C GLU A 199 -3.42 3.32 8.73
N LEU A 200 -3.30 4.60 9.07
CA LEU A 200 -3.46 5.08 10.43
C LEU A 200 -4.40 6.28 10.42
N TYR A 201 -5.60 6.11 10.96
CA TYR A 201 -6.53 7.21 11.17
C TYR A 201 -6.19 7.97 12.44
N GLU A 202 -6.22 9.30 12.36
CA GLU A 202 -6.14 10.15 13.54
C GLU A 202 -7.47 10.17 14.30
N ASN A 203 -7.42 10.45 15.61
CA ASN A 203 -8.61 10.42 16.46
C ASN A 203 -9.67 11.41 15.94
N GLY A 204 -10.79 10.87 15.46
CA GLY A 204 -11.94 11.63 14.95
C GLY A 204 -12.07 11.66 13.43
N GLU A 205 -11.10 11.10 12.70
CA GLU A 205 -11.26 10.90 11.26
C GLU A 205 -12.24 9.76 10.96
N GLU A 206 -13.17 9.99 10.03
CA GLU A 206 -14.11 8.95 9.58
C GLU A 206 -13.41 7.89 8.72
N GLY A 207 -12.17 8.12 8.29
CA GLY A 207 -11.45 7.24 7.39
C GLY A 207 -12.03 7.18 5.98
N PHE A 208 -11.27 6.59 5.05
CA PHE A 208 -11.65 6.55 3.64
C PHE A 208 -12.50 5.31 3.34
N ARG A 209 -13.70 5.54 2.79
CA ARG A 209 -14.61 4.49 2.31
C ARG A 209 -15.17 4.82 0.93
N THR A 210 -15.51 3.79 0.17
CA THR A 210 -16.18 3.90 -1.13
C THR A 210 -17.29 2.88 -1.25
N THR A 211 -18.27 3.15 -2.11
CA THR A 211 -19.35 2.20 -2.43
C THR A 211 -19.18 1.70 -3.86
N ARG A 212 -19.03 0.39 -4.01
CA ARG A 212 -18.80 -0.28 -5.30
C ARG A 212 -19.72 -1.47 -5.44
N THR A 213 -19.94 -1.91 -6.68
CA THR A 213 -20.73 -3.12 -6.95
C THR A 213 -20.02 -4.36 -6.41
N ALA A 214 -20.73 -5.50 -6.39
CA ALA A 214 -20.14 -6.78 -6.02
C ALA A 214 -18.96 -7.20 -6.91
N ASP A 215 -18.88 -6.69 -8.15
CA ASP A 215 -17.77 -6.94 -9.08
C ASP A 215 -16.62 -5.93 -8.94
N GLY A 216 -16.63 -5.10 -7.89
CA GLY A 216 -15.58 -4.09 -7.65
C GLY A 216 -15.65 -2.85 -8.54
N LYS A 217 -16.75 -2.63 -9.28
CA LYS A 217 -16.93 -1.47 -10.19
C LYS A 217 -17.60 -0.30 -9.47
N ALA A 218 -17.37 0.92 -9.95
CA ALA A 218 -18.04 2.11 -9.42
C ALA A 218 -19.57 2.04 -9.62
N VAL A 219 -20.36 2.34 -8.58
CA VAL A 219 -21.85 2.29 -8.64
C VAL A 219 -22.44 3.49 -9.37
N ARG A 220 -21.83 4.67 -9.20
CA ARG A 220 -22.15 5.88 -9.94
C ARG A 220 -20.84 6.56 -10.26
N GLU A 221 -20.55 6.75 -11.54
CA GLU A 221 -19.62 7.79 -11.93
C GLU A 221 -20.21 9.09 -11.36
N ILE A 222 -19.48 9.74 -10.46
CA ILE A 222 -19.78 11.14 -10.20
C ILE A 222 -19.47 11.76 -11.56
N GLN A 223 -20.50 11.97 -12.37
CA GLN A 223 -20.31 12.76 -13.57
C GLN A 223 -19.69 14.05 -13.05
N SER A 224 -18.44 14.29 -13.39
CA SER A 224 -17.82 15.61 -13.33
C SER A 224 -18.51 16.57 -14.30
N SER A 225 -19.81 16.37 -14.56
CA SER A 225 -20.75 17.30 -15.17
C SER A 225 -21.15 18.42 -14.21
N VAL A 226 -20.60 18.45 -12.99
CA VAL A 226 -19.98 19.71 -12.55
C VAL A 226 -18.74 19.91 -13.42
N VAL A 227 -19.00 20.17 -14.71
CA VAL A 227 -18.22 21.14 -15.45
C VAL A 227 -18.06 22.24 -14.42
N GLN A 228 -16.83 22.56 -14.02
CA GLN A 228 -16.57 23.91 -13.57
C GLN A 228 -17.03 24.74 -14.75
N GLN A 229 -18.33 25.05 -14.78
CA GLN A 229 -18.94 25.94 -15.72
C GLN A 229 -18.18 27.19 -15.34
N GLN A 230 -17.15 27.49 -16.13
CA GLN A 230 -16.44 28.74 -15.98
C GLN A 230 -17.57 29.75 -15.94
N PRO A 231 -17.69 30.52 -14.84
CA PRO A 231 -18.82 31.41 -14.67
C PRO A 231 -18.95 32.18 -15.97
N THR A 232 -20.14 32.12 -16.55
CA THR A 232 -20.38 32.82 -17.81
C THR A 232 -20.03 34.29 -17.61
N ASP A 233 -19.60 34.99 -18.66
CA ASP A 233 -19.17 36.40 -18.54
C ASP A 233 -20.22 37.25 -17.79
N LYS A 234 -21.51 36.90 -17.95
CA LYS A 234 -22.62 37.52 -17.23
C LYS A 234 -22.61 37.27 -15.71
N GLU A 235 -22.29 36.05 -15.27
CA GLU A 235 -22.16 35.73 -13.85
C GLU A 235 -20.93 36.39 -13.23
N LEU A 236 -19.85 36.58 -14.01
CA LEU A 236 -18.69 37.38 -13.60
C LEU A 236 -19.06 38.85 -13.40
N ASP A 237 -19.83 39.43 -14.32
CA ASP A 237 -20.32 40.81 -14.21
C ASP A 237 -21.23 40.98 -12.98
N ASP A 238 -22.18 40.06 -12.76
CA ASP A 238 -23.09 40.10 -11.59
C ASP A 238 -22.32 39.99 -10.25
N MET A 239 -21.27 39.15 -10.21
CA MET A 239 -20.40 39.05 -9.03
C MET A 239 -19.56 40.31 -8.81
N MET A 240 -19.09 40.95 -9.88
CA MET A 240 -18.32 42.19 -9.82
C MET A 240 -19.17 43.37 -9.36
N GLU A 241 -20.45 43.42 -9.78
CA GLU A 241 -21.42 44.43 -9.35
C GLU A 241 -21.78 44.29 -7.84
N MET A 242 -21.95 43.06 -7.35
CA MET A 242 -22.17 42.81 -5.92
C MET A 242 -20.96 43.20 -5.05
N LEU A 243 -19.74 43.00 -5.54
CA LEU A 243 -18.52 43.39 -4.81
C LEU A 243 -18.41 44.92 -4.71
N ASN A 244 -18.68 45.62 -5.81
CA ASN A 244 -18.62 47.08 -5.84
C ASN A 244 -19.71 47.74 -4.99
N SER A 245 -20.92 47.18 -4.94
CA SER A 245 -22.01 47.72 -4.10
C SER A 245 -21.72 47.60 -2.59
N LYS A 246 -20.98 46.57 -2.14
CA LYS A 246 -20.58 46.42 -0.73
C LYS A 246 -19.49 47.40 -0.29
N VAL A 247 -18.60 47.81 -1.19
CA VAL A 247 -17.52 48.76 -0.87
C VAL A 247 -18.06 50.17 -0.60
N VAL A 248 -19.14 50.57 -1.27
CA VAL A 248 -19.75 51.89 -1.09
C VAL A 248 -20.52 52.03 0.23
N MET A 249 -20.94 50.92 0.83
CA MET A 249 -21.71 50.91 2.09
C MET A 249 -20.84 50.87 3.36
N GLY A 250 -19.53 50.75 3.23
CA GLY A 250 -18.59 50.62 4.35
C GLY A 250 -17.80 51.89 4.70
N SER A 251 -18.08 53.04 4.07
CA SER A 251 -17.29 54.26 4.23
C SER A 251 -17.94 55.34 5.11
N ASP A 252 -19.05 55.03 5.79
CA ASP A 252 -19.80 55.98 6.64
C ASP A 252 -19.64 55.71 8.16
N GLU A 253 -18.50 55.13 8.59
CA GLU A 253 -18.06 55.13 10.00
C GLU A 253 -16.80 55.97 10.21
#